data_AF-X1AIC0-F1
#
_entry.id   AF-X1AIC0-F1
#
_cell.length_a   1.000
_cell.length_b   1.000
_cell.length_c   1.000
_cell.angle_alpha   90.00
_cell.angle_beta   90.00
_cell.angle_gamma   90.00
#
_symmetry.space_group_name_H-M   'P 1'
#
loop_
_entity.id
_entity.type
_entity.pdbx_description
1 polymer ?
#
loop_
_entity_poly.entity_id
_entity_poly.type
_entity_poly.pdbx_seq_one_letter_code
_entity_poly.pdbx_strand_id
1 'polypeptide(L)'
;TGEMLDSGFENLEFASPNTPTADCAAIIVETATTMFAMANSYIDNCFFTAGAIDDTYKSTGIILGALAAANGTYEFAEYSRINGNTFGSIGGRTFELTIGISLGSPDTSQGGAEYKGMTGCDISYNDIRACNIGIKIYAGEVGCTGSRITHNHISSSEHYHGTSTYGIGFMSASADLLCFVTDNRIITQAAATAAIYNASTGGMVQGNIVFENGTGTYALPTIASS
;
A
#
# COMPACT_ATOMS: atom_id res chain seq x y z
N THR A 1 14.79 -9.74 2.80
CA THR A 1 15.16 -9.12 1.52
C THR A 1 15.48 -10.22 0.53
N GLY A 2 15.04 -10.04 -0.72
CA GLY A 2 15.13 -11.05 -1.79
C GLY A 2 13.83 -11.17 -2.58
N GLU A 3 13.87 -11.86 -3.72
CA GLU A 3 12.69 -12.19 -4.53
C GLU A 3 11.86 -13.29 -3.84
N MET A 4 10.54 -13.28 -4.09
CA MET A 4 9.61 -14.29 -3.59
C MET A 4 8.89 -14.94 -4.77
N LEU A 5 9.31 -16.15 -5.12
CA LEU A 5 8.77 -16.91 -6.25
C LEU A 5 8.18 -18.22 -5.70
N ASP A 6 6.95 -18.55 -6.09
CA ASP A 6 6.23 -19.77 -5.67
C ASP A 6 6.32 -20.06 -4.16
N SER A 7 6.26 -19.01 -3.34
CA SER A 7 6.52 -19.08 -1.90
C SER A 7 5.62 -18.13 -1.12
N GLY A 8 5.71 -18.16 0.21
CA GLY A 8 4.91 -17.24 1.00
C GLY A 8 5.19 -17.24 2.48
N PHE A 9 4.54 -16.31 3.15
CA PHE A 9 4.49 -16.17 4.60
C PHE A 9 3.06 -16.39 5.07
N GLU A 10 2.87 -17.17 6.12
CA GLU A 10 1.56 -17.42 6.71
C GLU A 10 1.64 -17.50 8.24
N ASN A 11 0.72 -16.83 8.94
CA ASN A 11 0.60 -16.92 10.40
C ASN A 11 1.89 -16.49 11.13
N LEU A 12 2.58 -15.49 10.59
CA LEU A 12 3.83 -14.95 11.13
C LEU A 12 3.64 -13.53 11.66
N GLU A 13 4.49 -13.16 12.61
CA GLU A 13 4.59 -11.79 13.13
C GLU A 13 5.90 -11.15 12.66
N PHE A 14 5.81 -9.94 12.12
CA PHE A 14 6.93 -9.14 11.68
C PHE A 14 6.89 -7.77 12.35
N ALA A 15 8.06 -7.25 12.69
CA ALA A 15 8.21 -5.91 13.23
C ALA A 15 9.09 -5.09 12.29
N SER A 16 8.62 -3.91 11.90
CA SER A 16 9.44 -2.97 11.15
C SER A 16 10.63 -2.53 12.02
N PRO A 17 11.82 -2.30 11.43
CA PRO A 17 12.94 -1.75 12.16
C PRO A 17 12.66 -0.30 12.60
N ASN A 18 13.37 0.13 13.64
CA ASN A 18 13.27 1.49 14.17
C ASN A 18 14.38 2.38 13.58
N THR A 19 14.08 3.08 12.50
CA THR A 19 15.05 3.91 11.74
C THR A 19 14.40 5.17 11.14
N PRO A 20 15.16 6.25 10.90
CA PRO A 20 14.62 7.51 10.36
C PRO A 20 14.33 7.50 8.84
N THR A 21 14.52 6.38 8.13
CA THR A 21 14.33 6.26 6.67
C THR A 21 13.02 5.53 6.32
N ALA A 22 12.31 5.89 5.24
CA ALA A 22 11.02 5.25 4.90
C ALA A 22 11.16 3.88 4.21
N ASP A 23 12.35 3.57 3.70
CA ASP A 23 12.70 2.26 3.11
C ASP A 23 12.77 1.13 4.15
N CYS A 24 12.44 1.43 5.41
CA CYS A 24 12.50 0.49 6.51
C CYS A 24 11.15 -0.20 6.71
N ALA A 25 11.05 -1.39 6.12
CA ALA A 25 9.87 -2.23 6.21
C ALA A 25 10.09 -3.49 7.05
N ALA A 26 9.00 -4.03 7.58
CA ALA A 26 9.01 -5.32 8.25
C ALA A 26 9.33 -6.46 7.27
N ILE A 27 8.83 -6.35 6.03
CA ILE A 27 9.22 -7.19 4.90
C ILE A 27 9.61 -6.30 3.72
N ILE A 28 10.75 -6.65 3.13
CA ILE A 28 11.21 -6.10 1.86
C ILE A 28 11.37 -7.29 0.92
N VAL A 29 10.54 -7.33 -0.14
CA VAL A 29 10.67 -8.24 -1.26
C VAL A 29 11.15 -7.42 -2.46
N GLU A 30 12.34 -7.73 -2.95
CA GLU A 30 13.07 -6.91 -3.91
C GLU A 30 13.40 -7.70 -5.16
N THR A 31 13.40 -7.01 -6.30
CA THR A 31 13.91 -7.56 -7.56
C THR A 31 15.44 -7.50 -7.56
N ALA A 32 16.11 -8.64 -7.71
CA ALA A 32 17.57 -8.68 -7.87
C ALA A 32 17.97 -9.01 -9.32
N THR A 33 17.16 -9.82 -10.01
CA THR A 33 17.50 -10.40 -11.32
C THR A 33 16.29 -10.68 -12.21
N THR A 34 15.09 -10.81 -11.64
CA THR A 34 13.87 -11.09 -12.40
C THR A 34 13.01 -9.84 -12.58
N MET A 35 12.04 -9.93 -13.50
CA MET A 35 11.06 -8.87 -13.75
C MET A 35 10.14 -8.67 -12.53
N PHE A 36 10.09 -9.59 -11.56
CA PHE A 36 9.14 -9.61 -10.46
C PHE A 36 9.76 -9.61 -9.07
N ALA A 37 9.21 -8.81 -8.13
CA ALA A 37 9.59 -8.96 -6.74
C ALA A 37 8.86 -10.17 -6.13
N MET A 38 7.57 -10.31 -6.44
CA MET A 38 6.70 -11.37 -5.93
C MET A 38 5.93 -12.03 -7.09
N ALA A 39 6.03 -13.35 -7.26
CA ALA A 39 5.29 -14.06 -8.31
C ALA A 39 4.71 -15.38 -7.81
N ASN A 40 3.44 -15.68 -8.13
CA ASN A 40 2.70 -16.87 -7.66
C ASN A 40 2.84 -17.11 -6.15
N SER A 41 2.89 -16.04 -5.38
CA SER A 41 3.30 -16.07 -3.97
C SER A 41 2.23 -15.48 -3.07
N TYR A 42 2.40 -15.63 -1.75
CA TYR A 42 1.40 -15.15 -0.78
C TYR A 42 2.00 -14.58 0.50
N ILE A 43 1.30 -13.60 1.07
CA ILE A 43 1.53 -13.09 2.44
C ILE A 43 0.16 -13.07 3.11
N ASP A 44 -0.10 -14.08 3.95
CA ASP A 44 -1.44 -14.37 4.47
C ASP A 44 -1.47 -14.39 6.00
N ASN A 45 -2.51 -13.81 6.59
CA ASN A 45 -2.78 -13.91 8.03
C ASN A 45 -1.57 -13.53 8.93
N CYS A 46 -0.73 -12.61 8.45
CA CYS A 46 0.43 -12.14 9.20
C CYS A 46 0.10 -10.87 9.99
N PHE A 47 0.88 -10.63 11.04
CA PHE A 47 0.80 -9.43 11.87
C PHE A 47 2.04 -8.57 11.64
N PHE A 48 1.83 -7.29 11.30
CA PHE A 48 2.88 -6.32 11.02
C PHE A 48 2.83 -5.21 12.06
N THR A 49 3.93 -5.05 12.79
CA THR A 49 4.04 -4.02 13.82
C THR A 49 4.92 -2.86 13.39
N ALA A 50 4.44 -1.64 13.60
CA ALA A 50 5.25 -0.43 13.50
C ALA A 50 6.47 -0.46 14.44
N GLY A 51 7.64 -0.15 13.86
CA GLY A 51 8.90 0.02 14.57
C GLY A 51 9.12 1.43 15.10
N ALA A 52 8.35 2.41 14.61
CA ALA A 52 8.53 3.82 14.93
C ALA A 52 8.29 4.09 16.41
N ILE A 53 9.14 4.96 16.99
CA ILE A 53 9.05 5.39 18.38
C ILE A 53 8.73 6.89 18.53
N ASP A 54 8.85 7.66 17.44
CA ASP A 54 8.43 9.06 17.31
C ASP A 54 8.28 9.46 15.81
N ASP A 55 7.79 10.67 15.55
CA ASP A 55 7.50 11.22 14.20
C ASP A 55 8.72 11.34 13.27
N THR A 56 9.93 11.23 13.82
CA THR A 56 11.18 11.22 13.03
C THR A 56 11.40 9.86 12.36
N TYR A 57 10.81 8.80 12.90
CA TYR A 57 10.98 7.43 12.44
C TYR A 57 9.84 7.03 11.52
N LYS A 58 10.19 6.66 10.29
CA LYS A 58 9.23 6.13 9.33
C LYS A 58 9.24 4.61 9.39
N SER A 59 8.07 4.00 9.27
CA SER A 59 7.96 2.54 9.22
C SER A 59 6.97 2.11 8.15
N THR A 60 7.35 1.10 7.37
CA THR A 60 6.50 0.50 6.36
C THR A 60 6.18 -0.95 6.74
N GLY A 61 4.98 -1.45 6.47
CA GLY A 61 4.67 -2.86 6.72
C GLY A 61 5.38 -3.75 5.71
N ILE A 62 4.93 -3.66 4.46
CA ILE A 62 5.48 -4.43 3.32
C ILE A 62 5.97 -3.46 2.24
N ILE A 63 7.17 -3.72 1.71
CA ILE A 63 7.64 -3.14 0.45
C ILE A 63 7.82 -4.27 -0.56
N LEU A 64 7.17 -4.17 -1.71
CA LEU A 64 7.42 -4.99 -2.89
C LEU A 64 8.02 -4.12 -4.00
N GLY A 65 9.18 -4.49 -4.52
CA GLY A 65 9.83 -3.81 -5.64
C GLY A 65 11.19 -3.21 -5.30
N ALA A 66 11.74 -2.41 -6.22
CA ALA A 66 13.06 -1.82 -6.07
C ALA A 66 13.05 -0.60 -5.13
N LEU A 67 13.91 -0.61 -4.10
CA LEU A 67 14.13 0.55 -3.21
C LEU A 67 14.86 1.70 -3.91
N ALA A 68 15.69 1.41 -4.91
CA ALA A 68 16.42 2.39 -5.71
C ALA A 68 15.87 2.48 -7.14
N ALA A 69 15.96 3.67 -7.75
CA ALA A 69 15.68 3.85 -9.17
C ALA A 69 16.64 2.99 -10.00
N ALA A 70 16.08 2.03 -10.73
CA ALA A 70 16.83 1.15 -11.60
C ALA A 70 16.27 1.28 -13.03
N ASN A 71 17.13 1.23 -14.03
CA ASN A 71 16.73 1.28 -15.43
C ASN A 71 16.14 -0.08 -15.84
N GLY A 72 14.89 -0.11 -16.28
CA GLY A 72 14.24 -1.34 -16.77
C GLY A 72 12.72 -1.33 -16.65
N THR A 73 12.09 -2.42 -17.11
CA THR A 73 10.68 -2.70 -16.87
C THR A 73 10.58 -3.59 -15.63
N TYR A 74 9.87 -3.13 -14.61
CA TYR A 74 9.72 -3.87 -13.34
C TYR A 74 8.26 -4.10 -13.06
N GLU A 75 7.90 -5.32 -12.69
CA GLU A 75 6.55 -5.67 -12.29
C GLU A 75 6.56 -6.10 -10.82
N PHE A 76 5.94 -5.35 -9.90
CA PHE A 76 6.20 -5.64 -8.49
C PHE A 76 5.59 -6.96 -8.02
N ALA A 77 4.41 -7.31 -8.53
CA ALA A 77 3.75 -8.55 -8.17
C ALA A 77 2.97 -9.16 -9.34
N GLU A 78 3.02 -10.49 -9.48
CA GLU A 78 2.25 -11.24 -10.48
C GLU A 78 1.54 -12.45 -9.82
N TYR A 79 0.24 -12.62 -10.09
CA TYR A 79 -0.60 -13.73 -9.60
C TYR A 79 -0.42 -14.03 -8.11
N SER A 80 -0.23 -12.97 -7.33
CA SER A 80 0.18 -13.04 -5.94
C SER A 80 -0.87 -12.41 -5.03
N ARG A 81 -0.90 -12.82 -3.76
CA ARG A 81 -1.88 -12.35 -2.78
C ARG A 81 -1.26 -11.79 -1.51
N ILE A 82 -1.86 -10.71 -0.99
CA ILE A 82 -1.61 -10.18 0.35
C ILE A 82 -2.98 -10.15 1.04
N ASN A 83 -3.27 -11.18 1.84
CA ASN A 83 -4.61 -11.45 2.34
C ASN A 83 -4.71 -11.58 3.86
N GLY A 84 -5.75 -11.01 4.48
CA GLY A 84 -6.07 -11.28 5.88
C GLY A 84 -5.03 -10.78 6.88
N ASN A 85 -4.13 -9.87 6.49
CA ASN A 85 -3.07 -9.40 7.36
C ASN A 85 -3.55 -8.24 8.24
N THR A 86 -2.92 -8.11 9.40
CA THR A 86 -3.14 -6.97 10.31
C THR A 86 -1.89 -6.13 10.37
N PHE A 87 -2.03 -4.82 10.20
CA PHE A 87 -0.94 -3.85 10.27
C PHE A 87 -1.27 -2.83 11.38
N GLY A 88 -0.44 -2.74 12.42
CA GLY A 88 -0.72 -1.88 13.56
C GLY A 88 0.45 -1.63 14.51
N SER A 89 0.17 -1.13 15.71
CA SER A 89 1.15 -0.92 16.79
C SER A 89 1.04 -1.99 17.88
N ILE A 90 2.16 -2.36 18.52
CA ILE A 90 2.15 -3.22 19.72
C ILE A 90 1.95 -2.34 20.95
N GLY A 91 0.97 -2.71 21.78
CA GLY A 91 1.04 -2.63 23.25
C GLY A 91 1.69 -1.37 23.84
N GLY A 92 1.11 -0.19 23.57
CA GLY A 92 1.52 1.07 24.22
C GLY A 92 2.58 1.88 23.47
N ARG A 93 2.94 1.50 22.24
CA ARG A 93 3.63 2.41 21.31
C ARG A 93 2.60 3.32 20.65
N THR A 94 2.91 4.61 20.58
CA THR A 94 1.99 5.66 20.12
C THR A 94 2.03 5.90 18.59
N PHE A 95 2.76 5.08 17.86
CA PHE A 95 3.12 5.37 16.47
C PHE A 95 2.78 4.20 15.57
N GLU A 96 1.90 4.48 14.61
CA GLU A 96 1.48 3.55 13.57
C GLU A 96 2.51 3.46 12.44
N LEU A 97 2.23 2.60 11.47
CA LEU A 97 3.00 2.58 10.23
C LEU A 97 2.82 3.90 9.48
N THR A 98 3.90 4.38 8.86
CA THR A 98 3.81 5.44 7.87
C THR A 98 3.06 4.93 6.64
N ILE A 99 3.45 3.75 6.14
CA ILE A 99 2.81 3.09 5.00
C ILE A 99 2.47 1.64 5.37
N GLY A 100 1.25 1.19 5.10
CA GLY A 100 0.88 -0.22 5.30
C GLY A 100 1.59 -1.12 4.29
N ILE A 101 1.21 -0.97 3.02
CA ILE A 101 1.75 -1.73 1.89
C ILE A 101 2.25 -0.75 0.83
N SER A 102 3.49 -0.92 0.37
CA SER A 102 4.07 -0.16 -0.74
C SER A 102 4.44 -1.09 -1.88
N LEU A 103 3.85 -0.87 -3.05
CA LEU A 103 4.33 -1.42 -4.32
C LEU A 103 5.19 -0.36 -5.01
N GLY A 104 6.50 -0.57 -5.03
CA GLY A 104 7.52 0.41 -5.41
C GLY A 104 8.09 1.19 -4.23
N SER A 105 9.06 2.06 -4.52
CA SER A 105 9.82 2.80 -3.49
C SER A 105 8.91 3.70 -2.62
N PRO A 106 9.05 3.67 -1.29
CA PRO A 106 8.29 4.53 -0.39
C PRO A 106 8.76 5.99 -0.41
N ASP A 107 10.03 6.29 -0.74
CA ASP A 107 10.65 7.62 -0.55
C ASP A 107 10.92 8.45 -1.85
N THR A 108 10.84 7.90 -3.07
CA THR A 108 11.25 8.65 -4.29
C THR A 108 10.30 8.53 -5.49
N SER A 109 10.32 9.57 -6.34
CA SER A 109 9.84 9.50 -7.72
C SER A 109 10.73 8.55 -8.50
N GLN A 110 10.23 7.37 -8.88
CA GLN A 110 10.97 6.47 -9.74
C GLN A 110 10.96 7.07 -11.16
N GLY A 111 12.06 7.72 -11.54
CA GLY A 111 12.19 8.39 -12.83
C GLY A 111 12.48 7.40 -13.96
N GLY A 112 11.79 7.56 -15.10
CA GLY A 112 12.18 7.03 -16.41
C GLY A 112 12.07 5.52 -16.67
N ALA A 113 11.67 4.70 -15.68
CA ALA A 113 11.46 3.27 -15.85
C ALA A 113 9.97 2.91 -16.01
N GLU A 114 9.68 1.88 -16.81
CA GLU A 114 8.34 1.34 -16.99
C GLU A 114 7.98 0.42 -15.82
N TYR A 115 7.32 0.97 -14.80
CA TYR A 115 6.85 0.16 -13.68
C TYR A 115 5.46 -0.41 -13.98
N LYS A 116 5.32 -1.73 -13.93
CA LYS A 116 4.03 -2.41 -13.85
C LYS A 116 3.70 -2.64 -12.38
N GLY A 117 2.59 -2.08 -11.92
CA GLY A 117 2.23 -2.15 -10.49
C GLY A 117 2.02 -3.59 -10.02
N MET A 118 1.06 -4.29 -10.62
CA MET A 118 0.75 -5.68 -10.33
C MET A 118 -0.06 -6.30 -11.48
N THR A 119 0.01 -7.61 -11.69
CA THR A 119 -0.88 -8.32 -12.64
C THR A 119 -1.53 -9.53 -11.99
N GLY A 120 -2.86 -9.61 -12.07
CA GLY A 120 -3.63 -10.72 -11.52
C GLY A 120 -3.48 -10.90 -10.00
N CYS A 121 -3.10 -9.84 -9.28
CA CYS A 121 -2.88 -9.90 -7.83
C CYS A 121 -4.15 -9.62 -7.03
N ASP A 122 -4.13 -10.01 -5.76
CA ASP A 122 -5.20 -9.72 -4.80
C ASP A 122 -4.64 -9.15 -3.49
N ILE A 123 -5.02 -7.92 -3.16
CA ILE A 123 -4.75 -7.30 -1.85
C ILE A 123 -6.10 -7.20 -1.14
N SER A 124 -6.38 -8.11 -0.22
CA SER A 124 -7.73 -8.25 0.31
C SER A 124 -7.83 -8.60 1.79
N TYR A 125 -8.94 -8.21 2.41
CA TYR A 125 -9.26 -8.54 3.81
C TYR A 125 -8.19 -8.11 4.83
N ASN A 126 -7.36 -7.11 4.51
CA ASN A 126 -6.36 -6.60 5.44
C ASN A 126 -6.97 -5.52 6.35
N ASP A 127 -6.59 -5.50 7.63
CA ASP A 127 -6.81 -4.37 8.54
C ASP A 127 -5.52 -3.56 8.64
N ILE A 128 -5.53 -2.37 8.02
CA ILE A 128 -4.35 -1.53 7.86
C ILE A 128 -4.49 -0.27 8.71
N ARG A 129 -3.62 -0.14 9.72
CA ARG A 129 -3.44 1.08 10.51
C ARG A 129 -2.18 1.81 10.06
N ALA A 130 -2.37 2.92 9.35
CA ALA A 130 -1.27 3.74 8.84
C ALA A 130 -1.58 5.24 8.90
N CYS A 131 -0.61 6.04 9.30
CA CYS A 131 -0.78 7.48 9.48
C CYS A 131 -0.64 8.30 8.19
N ASN A 132 0.01 7.77 7.14
CA ASN A 132 0.14 8.46 5.84
C ASN A 132 -0.62 7.76 4.73
N ILE A 133 -0.23 6.54 4.33
CA ILE A 133 -0.89 5.81 3.22
C ILE A 133 -1.15 4.36 3.63
N GLY A 134 -2.38 3.89 3.50
CA GLY A 134 -2.69 2.47 3.72
C GLY A 134 -2.01 1.59 2.66
N ILE A 135 -2.37 1.80 1.39
CA ILE A 135 -1.81 1.07 0.25
C ILE A 135 -1.28 2.08 -0.76
N LYS A 136 0.04 2.10 -0.94
CA LYS A 136 0.75 2.95 -1.91
C LYS A 136 1.13 2.11 -3.13
N ILE A 137 0.77 2.58 -4.32
CA ILE A 137 1.10 1.92 -5.57
C ILE A 137 1.79 2.92 -6.49
N TYR A 138 3.06 2.64 -6.80
CA TYR A 138 3.84 3.41 -7.76
C TYR A 138 3.88 2.66 -9.10
N ALA A 139 2.76 2.58 -9.82
CA ALA A 139 2.73 1.98 -11.15
C ALA A 139 2.98 3.03 -12.23
N GLY A 140 3.79 2.75 -13.25
CA GLY A 140 3.90 3.54 -14.48
C GLY A 140 2.66 3.41 -15.38
N GLU A 141 2.82 3.53 -16.70
CA GLU A 141 1.72 3.63 -17.68
C GLU A 141 0.78 2.41 -17.73
N VAL A 142 1.22 1.22 -17.31
CA VAL A 142 0.39 0.00 -17.24
C VAL A 142 0.26 -0.43 -15.78
N GLY A 143 -0.80 0.02 -15.11
CA GLY A 143 -0.97 -0.14 -13.68
C GLY A 143 -2.01 -1.19 -13.32
N CYS A 144 -1.58 -2.26 -12.64
CA CYS A 144 -2.47 -3.13 -11.87
C CYS A 144 -3.46 -4.01 -12.68
N THR A 145 -3.06 -4.50 -13.86
CA THR A 145 -3.92 -5.28 -14.76
C THR A 145 -4.56 -6.50 -14.13
N GLY A 146 -5.89 -6.55 -14.12
CA GLY A 146 -6.66 -7.69 -13.60
C GLY A 146 -6.50 -7.91 -12.10
N SER A 147 -5.87 -6.96 -11.40
CA SER A 147 -5.58 -7.04 -9.96
C SER A 147 -6.70 -6.41 -9.14
N ARG A 148 -6.83 -6.84 -7.89
CA ARG A 148 -7.92 -6.44 -7.00
C ARG A 148 -7.36 -5.86 -5.70
N ILE A 149 -7.99 -4.79 -5.23
CA ILE A 149 -7.81 -4.25 -3.89
C ILE A 149 -9.19 -4.22 -3.25
N THR A 150 -9.49 -5.19 -2.39
CA THR A 150 -10.87 -5.41 -1.97
C THR A 150 -11.07 -5.85 -0.53
N HIS A 151 -12.19 -5.46 0.09
CA HIS A 151 -12.53 -5.85 1.46
C HIS A 151 -11.48 -5.46 2.52
N ASN A 152 -10.63 -4.47 2.23
CA ASN A 152 -9.66 -3.98 3.22
C ASN A 152 -10.33 -2.94 4.13
N HIS A 153 -9.92 -2.94 5.39
CA HIS A 153 -10.19 -1.86 6.32
C HIS A 153 -8.93 -1.01 6.46
N ILE A 154 -9.00 0.27 6.10
CA ILE A 154 -7.85 1.18 6.12
C ILE A 154 -8.20 2.37 7.00
N SER A 155 -7.41 2.59 8.03
CA SER A 155 -7.65 3.67 8.99
C SER A 155 -6.38 4.08 9.74
N SER A 156 -6.55 5.01 10.66
CA SER A 156 -5.59 5.34 11.72
C SER A 156 -6.34 5.36 13.06
N SER A 157 -5.66 4.97 14.14
CA SER A 157 -6.19 4.72 15.48
C SER A 157 -5.68 5.70 16.55
N GLU A 158 -4.68 6.54 16.26
CA GLU A 158 -3.90 7.21 17.31
C GLU A 158 -4.13 8.73 17.46
N HIS A 159 -4.07 9.16 18.72
CA HIS A 159 -4.41 10.48 19.29
C HIS A 159 -3.49 11.65 18.90
N TYR A 160 -2.77 11.57 17.79
CA TYR A 160 -1.82 12.59 17.39
C TYR A 160 -2.01 12.91 15.91
N HIS A 161 -2.71 14.00 15.62
CA HIS A 161 -2.59 14.78 14.37
C HIS A 161 -2.64 14.08 12.99
N GLY A 162 -2.92 12.78 12.86
CA GLY A 162 -2.68 12.04 11.62
C GLY A 162 -3.69 10.93 11.36
N THR A 163 -4.92 11.31 11.02
CA THR A 163 -5.76 10.49 10.13
C THR A 163 -4.97 10.16 8.84
N SER A 164 -5.10 8.94 8.29
CA SER A 164 -4.41 8.58 7.04
C SER A 164 -4.61 9.64 5.97
N THR A 165 -3.52 10.21 5.44
CA THR A 165 -3.56 11.17 4.33
C THR A 165 -4.31 10.58 3.14
N TYR A 166 -3.99 9.33 2.80
CA TYR A 166 -4.63 8.55 1.74
C TYR A 166 -4.96 7.14 2.25
N GLY A 167 -6.11 6.60 1.84
CA GLY A 167 -6.39 5.18 2.05
C GLY A 167 -5.61 4.34 1.05
N ILE A 168 -5.90 4.56 -0.24
CA ILE A 168 -5.23 3.92 -1.37
C ILE A 168 -4.71 5.03 -2.28
N GLY A 169 -3.43 5.00 -2.64
CA GLY A 169 -2.82 6.03 -3.46
C GLY A 169 -2.06 5.48 -4.65
N PHE A 170 -2.49 5.88 -5.85
CA PHE A 170 -1.79 5.61 -7.11
C PHE A 170 -0.88 6.81 -7.45
N MET A 171 0.43 6.62 -7.37
CA MET A 171 1.38 7.75 -7.32
C MET A 171 1.88 8.24 -8.69
N SER A 172 1.38 7.68 -9.79
CA SER A 172 1.76 8.06 -11.16
C SER A 172 0.62 8.71 -11.92
N ALA A 173 0.90 9.80 -12.63
CA ALA A 173 -0.09 10.62 -13.31
C ALA A 173 -0.75 9.98 -14.55
N SER A 174 -0.29 8.81 -15.01
CA SER A 174 -0.71 8.21 -16.29
C SER A 174 -1.00 6.71 -16.24
N ALA A 175 -1.24 6.13 -15.05
CA ALA A 175 -1.46 4.69 -14.96
C ALA A 175 -2.78 4.29 -15.67
N ASP A 176 -2.74 3.40 -16.67
CA ASP A 176 -3.94 2.67 -17.08
C ASP A 176 -4.26 1.68 -15.95
N LEU A 177 -5.24 2.01 -15.13
CA LEU A 177 -5.56 1.25 -13.93
C LEU A 177 -6.62 0.22 -14.26
N LEU A 178 -6.24 -0.89 -14.89
CA LEU A 178 -7.12 -2.06 -15.04
C LEU A 178 -7.32 -2.83 -13.71
N CYS A 179 -7.42 -2.08 -12.60
CA CYS A 179 -7.55 -2.53 -11.23
C CYS A 179 -9.01 -2.45 -10.76
N PHE A 180 -9.40 -3.41 -9.93
CA PHE A 180 -10.68 -3.38 -9.23
C PHE A 180 -10.45 -2.95 -7.78
N VAL A 181 -10.78 -1.70 -7.46
CA VAL A 181 -10.74 -1.17 -6.08
C VAL A 181 -12.16 -1.20 -5.53
N THR A 182 -12.50 -2.26 -4.79
CA THR A 182 -13.90 -2.56 -4.46
C THR A 182 -14.14 -2.93 -3.01
N ASP A 183 -15.28 -2.53 -2.46
CA ASP A 183 -15.75 -2.99 -1.15
C ASP A 183 -14.77 -2.76 0.00
N ASN A 184 -13.91 -1.73 -0.10
CA ASN A 184 -13.01 -1.33 0.98
C ASN A 184 -13.72 -0.37 1.93
N ARG A 185 -13.32 -0.39 3.20
CA ARG A 185 -13.71 0.60 4.19
C ARG A 185 -12.50 1.48 4.51
N ILE A 186 -12.59 2.76 4.17
CA ILE A 186 -11.45 3.69 4.24
C ILE A 186 -11.81 4.87 5.14
N ILE A 187 -10.93 5.22 6.07
CA ILE A 187 -11.07 6.37 6.97
C ILE A 187 -9.86 7.30 6.76
N THR A 188 -10.09 8.54 6.30
CA THR A 188 -9.04 9.53 5.97
C THR A 188 -9.23 10.90 6.62
N GLN A 189 -8.23 11.79 6.48
CA GLN A 189 -8.30 13.18 6.89
C GLN A 189 -9.26 14.00 6.01
N ALA A 190 -10.06 14.90 6.61
CA ALA A 190 -10.99 15.77 5.87
C ALA A 190 -10.35 16.96 5.13
N ALA A 191 -9.05 17.20 5.28
CA ALA A 191 -8.39 18.36 4.70
C ALA A 191 -7.63 17.98 3.41
N ALA A 192 -8.33 18.10 2.28
CA ALA A 192 -7.77 18.18 0.92
C ALA A 192 -7.18 16.91 0.26
N THR A 193 -7.25 15.73 0.86
CA THR A 193 -6.71 14.49 0.24
C THR A 193 -7.77 13.41 0.02
N ALA A 194 -7.79 12.83 -1.18
CA ALA A 194 -8.77 11.83 -1.60
C ALA A 194 -8.53 10.46 -0.92
N ALA A 195 -9.58 9.80 -0.43
CA ALA A 195 -9.47 8.47 0.16
C ALA A 195 -8.89 7.41 -0.80
N ILE A 196 -9.22 7.54 -2.09
CA ILE A 196 -8.60 6.82 -3.21
C ILE A 196 -8.03 7.89 -4.15
N TYR A 197 -6.72 8.03 -4.18
CA TYR A 197 -6.05 9.08 -4.95
C TYR A 197 -5.61 8.57 -6.33
N ASN A 198 -5.94 9.37 -7.36
CA ASN A 198 -5.46 9.21 -8.74
C ASN A 198 -5.79 7.84 -9.36
N ALA A 199 -7.03 7.38 -9.12
CA ALA A 199 -7.59 6.26 -9.84
C ALA A 199 -8.02 6.71 -11.26
N SER A 200 -7.09 6.69 -12.21
CA SER A 200 -7.29 7.01 -13.63
C SER A 200 -8.17 5.98 -14.37
N THR A 201 -8.51 6.33 -15.62
CA THR A 201 -9.40 5.59 -16.52
C THR A 201 -9.04 4.12 -16.72
N GLY A 202 -10.05 3.24 -16.79
CA GLY A 202 -9.91 1.80 -17.09
C GLY A 202 -10.30 0.87 -15.94
N GLY A 203 -10.24 1.37 -14.70
CA GLY A 203 -10.50 0.60 -13.49
C GLY A 203 -11.93 0.66 -12.99
N MET A 204 -12.27 -0.26 -12.08
CA MET A 204 -13.55 -0.26 -11.39
C MET A 204 -13.36 0.17 -9.95
N VAL A 205 -13.96 1.31 -9.57
CA VAL A 205 -14.01 1.81 -8.20
C VAL A 205 -15.46 1.74 -7.71
N GLN A 206 -15.83 0.71 -6.96
CA GLN A 206 -17.23 0.44 -6.60
C GLN A 206 -17.37 -0.14 -5.18
N GLY A 207 -18.47 0.17 -4.48
CA GLY A 207 -18.79 -0.45 -3.19
C GLY A 207 -17.92 -0.01 -2.00
N ASN A 208 -16.93 0.87 -2.24
CA ASN A 208 -16.09 1.40 -1.18
C ASN A 208 -16.89 2.34 -0.25
N ILE A 209 -16.72 2.19 1.06
CA ILE A 209 -17.28 3.06 2.08
C ILE A 209 -16.17 3.96 2.59
N VAL A 210 -16.29 5.26 2.35
CA VAL A 210 -15.30 6.27 2.75
C VAL A 210 -15.85 7.13 3.90
N PHE A 211 -15.03 7.31 4.93
CA PHE A 211 -15.29 8.20 6.06
C PHE A 211 -14.20 9.26 6.13
N GLU A 212 -14.54 10.51 5.86
CA GLU A 212 -13.63 11.64 6.00
C GLU A 212 -13.85 12.29 7.37
N ASN A 213 -12.87 12.18 8.26
CA ASN A 213 -13.00 12.71 9.62
C ASN A 213 -12.66 14.21 9.63
N GLY A 214 -13.68 15.07 9.63
CA GLY A 214 -13.54 16.52 9.84
C GLY A 214 -14.71 17.39 9.34
N THR A 215 -15.67 16.82 8.62
CA THR A 215 -17.04 17.34 8.55
C THR A 215 -17.97 16.13 8.58
N GLY A 216 -19.05 16.15 9.37
CA GLY A 216 -19.95 14.99 9.54
C GLY A 216 -20.78 14.65 8.29
N THR A 217 -20.13 14.42 7.16
CA THR A 217 -20.73 14.23 5.85
C THR A 217 -20.18 12.96 5.22
N TYR A 218 -21.06 12.00 4.94
CA TYR A 218 -20.74 10.85 4.11
C TYR A 218 -20.55 11.35 2.67
N ALA A 219 -19.32 11.49 2.21
CA ALA A 219 -19.04 11.75 0.81
C ALA A 219 -18.95 10.41 0.06
N LEU A 220 -19.70 10.29 -1.04
CA LEU A 220 -19.39 9.28 -2.04
C LEU A 220 -17.96 9.55 -2.57
N PRO A 221 -17.16 8.52 -2.87
CA PRO A 221 -15.79 8.71 -3.34
C PRO A 221 -15.82 9.63 -4.58
N THR A 222 -15.18 10.78 -4.45
CA THR A 222 -14.97 11.66 -5.59
C THR A 222 -13.83 11.05 -6.42
N ILE A 223 -14.16 10.34 -7.48
CA ILE A 223 -13.18 9.97 -8.51
C ILE A 223 -12.80 11.27 -9.19
N ALA A 224 -11.65 11.84 -8.82
CA ALA A 224 -11.08 12.96 -9.57
C ALA A 224 -10.57 12.43 -10.91
N SER A 225 -11.43 12.41 -11.92
CA SER A 225 -11.02 12.23 -13.30
C SER A 225 -10.39 13.53 -13.79
N SER A 226 -9.12 13.52 -14.15
CA SER A 226 -8.50 14.56 -14.99
C SER A 226 -8.84 14.34 -16.45
#